data_AF-A0A133KFG6-F1
#
_entry.id   AF-A0A133KFG6-F1
#
_cell.length_a   1.000
_cell.length_b   1.000
_cell.length_c   1.000
_cell.angle_alpha   90.00
_cell.angle_beta   90.00
_cell.angle_gamma   90.00
#
_symmetry.space_group_name_H-M   'P 1'
#
loop_
_entity.id
_entity.type
_entity.pdbx_description
1 polymer ?
#
loop_
_entity_poly.entity_id
_entity_poly.type
_entity_poly.pdbx_seq_one_letter_code
_entity_poly.pdbx_strand_id
1 'polypeptide(L)' 'DWFYFYVEYWIHCLVSIKHQTKQDGDDLKVLPETSGTALQRLGRLVGNASGWLARVVRPVVNFYLWVHTRSAFLSGGG' A
#
# COMPACT_ATOMS: atom_id res chain seq x y z
N ASP A 1 6.20 5.31 16.90
CA ASP A 1 6.77 4.55 15.77
C ASP A 1 6.30 5.05 14.41
N TRP A 2 7.24 5.51 13.59
CA TRP A 2 6.98 5.99 12.22
C TRP A 2 6.31 4.92 11.35
N PHE A 3 6.62 3.63 11.56
CA PHE A 3 6.07 2.52 10.78
C PHE A 3 4.54 2.48 10.84
N TYR A 4 3.95 2.47 12.05
CA TYR A 4 2.49 2.39 12.24
C TYR A 4 1.75 3.60 11.66
N PHE A 5 2.39 4.76 11.61
CA PHE A 5 1.83 5.98 11.00
C PHE A 5 1.64 5.81 9.49
N TYR A 6 2.51 5.07 8.81
CA TYR A 6 2.46 4.87 7.36
C TYR A 6 1.74 3.60 6.91
N VAL A 7 1.42 2.67 7.82
CA VAL A 7 0.73 1.41 7.44
C VAL A 7 -0.61 1.70 6.75
N GLU A 8 -1.44 2.57 7.32
CA GLU A 8 -2.74 2.94 6.71
C GLU A 8 -2.55 3.64 5.35
N TYR A 9 -1.54 4.51 5.24
CA TYR A 9 -1.20 5.14 3.96
C TYR A 9 -0.82 4.11 2.89
N TRP A 10 0.04 3.14 3.23
CA TRP A 10 0.43 2.08 2.30
C TRP A 10 -0.74 1.17 1.91
N ILE A 11 -1.64 0.87 2.85
CA ILE A 11 -2.87 0.12 2.55
C ILE A 11 -3.68 0.83 1.47
N HIS A 12 -3.94 2.12 1.65
CA HIS A 12 -4.69 2.91 0.66
C HIS A 12 -3.99 2.97 -0.69
N CYS A 13 -2.67 3.20 -0.72
CA CYS A 13 -1.89 3.17 -1.96
C CYS A 13 -2.01 1.82 -2.68
N LEU A 14 -1.85 0.70 -1.95
CA LEU A 14 -1.93 -0.64 -2.53
C LEU A 14 -3.33 -0.95 -3.09
N VAL A 15 -4.39 -0.53 -2.38
CA VAL A 15 -5.77 -0.67 -2.87
C VAL A 15 -5.98 0.15 -4.15
N SER A 16 -5.54 1.41 -4.17
CA SER A 16 -5.64 2.27 -5.36
C SER A 16 -4.82 1.74 -6.54
N ILE A 17 -3.63 1.21 -6.30
CA ILE A 17 -2.77 0.60 -7.34
C ILE A 17 -3.44 -0.65 -7.91
N LYS A 18 -3.95 -1.54 -7.05
CA LYS A 18 -4.67 -2.76 -7.48
C LYS A 18 -5.90 -2.40 -8.32
N HIS A 19 -6.66 -1.38 -7.91
CA HIS A 19 -7.82 -0.90 -8.67
C HIS A 19 -7.43 -0.35 -10.05
N GLN A 20 -6.32 0.42 -10.13
CA GLN A 20 -5.82 0.97 -11.40
C GLN A 20 -5.25 -0.10 -12.34
N THR A 21 -4.64 -1.15 -11.80
CA THR A 21 -3.95 -2.17 -12.58
C THR A 21 -4.91 -3.21 -13.19
N LYS A 22 -6.22 -3.13 -12.91
CA LYS A 22 -7.28 -4.04 -13.42
C LYS A 22 -6.78 -5.50 -13.56
N GLN A 23 -6.49 -6.15 -12.42
CA GLN A 23 -6.64 -7.61 -12.38
C GLN A 23 -8.13 -7.91 -12.30
N ASP A 24 -8.75 -7.98 -13.48
CA ASP A 24 -10.07 -8.55 -13.70
C ASP A 24 -9.96 -10.05 -13.47
N GLY A 25 -10.41 -10.52 -12.31
CA GLY A 25 -10.27 -11.94 -11.96
C GLY A 25 -10.35 -12.19 -10.47
N ASP A 26 -11.52 -11.90 -9.91
CA ASP A 26 -12.01 -12.44 -8.63
C ASP A 26 -11.28 -11.99 -7.35
N ASP A 27 -12.06 -11.84 -6.28
CA ASP A 27 -11.61 -11.61 -4.90
C ASP A 27 -11.17 -10.18 -4.49
N LEU A 28 -11.76 -9.14 -5.09
CA LEU A 28 -12.02 -7.91 -4.33
C LEU A 28 -13.38 -8.00 -3.66
N LYS A 29 -13.63 -9.07 -2.88
CA LYS A 29 -14.51 -8.92 -1.73
C LYS A 29 -13.80 -7.95 -0.82
N VAL A 30 -14.11 -6.66 -1.01
CA VAL A 30 -13.97 -5.54 -0.09
C VAL A 30 -13.26 -6.02 1.15
N LEU A 31 -11.93 -5.85 1.22
CA LEU A 31 -11.17 -6.15 2.43
C LEU A 31 -11.98 -5.47 3.54
N PRO A 32 -12.69 -6.23 4.41
CA PRO A 32 -13.77 -5.66 5.17
C PRO A 32 -13.15 -4.52 5.96
N GLU A 33 -13.63 -3.31 5.71
CA GLU A 33 -13.00 -2.07 6.17
C GLU A 33 -12.98 -1.97 7.71
N THR A 34 -13.42 -3.01 8.39
CA THR A 34 -13.93 -3.00 9.75
C THR A 34 -13.42 -4.13 10.64
N SER A 35 -12.49 -5.00 10.21
CA SER A 35 -12.04 -6.11 11.09
C SER A 35 -10.55 -6.45 10.97
N GLY A 36 -9.77 -5.83 11.85
CA GLY A 36 -8.37 -6.13 12.14
C GLY A 36 -7.52 -4.88 12.34
N THR A 37 -6.34 -5.01 12.97
CA THR A 37 -5.37 -3.92 13.04
C THR A 37 -4.82 -3.60 11.64
N ALA A 38 -4.28 -2.40 11.45
CA ALA A 38 -3.64 -1.98 10.20
C ALA A 38 -2.61 -3.02 9.70
N LEU A 39 -1.85 -3.63 10.61
CA LEU A 39 -0.92 -4.72 10.30
C LEU A 39 -1.59 -5.98 9.78
N GLN A 40 -2.73 -6.39 10.36
CA GLN A 40 -3.47 -7.56 9.89
C GLN A 40 -4.06 -7.33 8.50
N ARG A 41 -4.54 -6.10 8.23
CA ARG A 41 -5.01 -5.68 6.91
C ARG A 41 -3.88 -5.71 5.88
N LEU A 42 -2.72 -5.17 6.23
CA LEU A 42 -1.52 -5.21 5.40
C LEU A 42 -1.08 -6.66 5.13
N GLY A 43 -1.04 -7.50 6.16
CA GLY A 43 -0.71 -8.92 6.05
C GLY A 43 -1.67 -9.70 5.16
N ARG A 44 -2.98 -9.37 5.16
CA ARG A 44 -3.93 -9.94 4.20
C ARG A 44 -3.68 -9.48 2.77
N LEU A 45 -3.26 -8.22 2.57
CA LEU A 45 -3.01 -7.65 1.25
C LEU A 45 -1.76 -8.18 0.55
N VAL A 46 -0.68 -8.41 1.30
CA VAL A 46 0.62 -8.82 0.73
C VAL A 46 1.07 -10.24 1.12
N GLY A 47 0.34 -10.88 2.03
CA GLY A 47 0.71 -12.16 2.64
C GLY A 47 1.76 -12.02 3.75
N ASN A 48 1.94 -13.08 4.54
CA ASN A 48 2.93 -13.15 5.62
C ASN A 48 4.26 -13.80 5.19
N ALA A 49 4.61 -13.73 3.91
CA ALA A 49 5.83 -14.36 3.39
C ALA A 49 7.08 -13.55 3.75
N SER A 50 8.25 -14.20 3.78
CA SER A 50 9.52 -13.49 3.88
C SER A 50 9.66 -12.49 2.72
N GLY A 51 10.07 -11.26 3.03
CA GLY A 51 10.11 -10.17 2.06
C GLY A 51 8.76 -9.53 1.73
N TRP A 52 7.72 -9.74 2.55
CA TRP A 52 6.42 -9.07 2.39
C TRP A 52 6.54 -7.54 2.30
N LEU A 53 7.49 -6.92 3.02
CA LEU A 53 7.71 -5.48 2.96
C LEU A 53 8.14 -5.04 1.55
N ALA A 54 8.96 -5.83 0.85
CA ALA A 54 9.34 -5.53 -0.52
C ALA A 54 8.12 -5.60 -1.47
N ARG A 55 7.12 -6.43 -1.18
CA ARG A 55 5.86 -6.50 -1.95
C ARG A 55 4.97 -5.27 -1.72
N VAL A 56 5.12 -4.58 -0.59
CA VAL A 56 4.47 -3.28 -0.32
C VAL A 56 5.24 -2.16 -1.01
N VAL A 57 6.56 -2.09 -0.78
CA VAL A 57 7.38 -0.95 -1.22
C VAL A 57 7.51 -0.90 -2.74
N ARG A 58 7.69 -2.05 -3.43
CA ARG A 58 7.85 -2.09 -4.89
C ARG A 58 6.72 -1.41 -5.66
N PRO A 59 5.43 -1.77 -5.49
CA PRO A 59 4.35 -1.10 -6.20
C PRO A 59 4.22 0.37 -5.78
N VAL A 60 4.39 0.69 -4.49
CA VAL A 60 4.28 2.07 -4.00
C VAL A 60 5.37 2.98 -4.61
N VAL A 61 6.62 2.50 -4.68
CA VAL A 61 7.72 3.23 -5.32
C VAL A 61 7.52 3.32 -6.83
N ASN A 62 7.12 2.23 -7.50
CA ASN A 62 6.89 2.22 -8.94
C ASN A 62 5.80 3.21 -9.38
N PHE A 63 4.80 3.45 -8.52
CA PHE A 63 3.76 4.46 -8.75
C PHE A 63 4.11 5.85 -8.21
N TYR A 64 5.36 6.08 -7.77
CA TYR A 64 5.82 7.34 -7.16
C TYR A 64 5.02 7.77 -5.91
N LEU A 65 4.37 6.81 -5.23
CA LEU A 65 3.57 7.02 -4.02
C LEU A 65 4.41 6.84 -2.74
N TRP A 66 5.71 6.63 -2.85
CA TRP A 66 6.57 6.57 -1.66
C TRP A 66 6.67 7.96 -1.04
N VAL A 67 6.39 8.11 0.27
CA VAL A 67 6.27 9.42 0.93
C VAL A 67 7.50 10.31 0.72
N HIS A 68 8.72 9.76 0.81
CA HIS A 68 9.93 10.55 0.58
C HIS A 68 10.08 10.97 -0.89
N THR A 69 9.74 10.09 -1.82
CA THR A 69 9.77 10.38 -3.27
C THR A 69 8.71 11.43 -3.61
N ARG A 70 7.47 11.28 -3.13
CA ARG A 70 6.38 12.22 -3.32
C ARG A 70 6.68 13.59 -2.70
N SER A 71 7.27 13.63 -1.51
CA SER A 71 7.69 14.90 -0.88
C SER A 71 8.77 15.59 -1.71
N ALA A 72 9.75 14.85 -2.24
CA ALA A 72 10.77 15.41 -3.12
C ALA A 72 10.18 15.94 -4.43
N PHE A 73 9.25 15.20 -5.05
CA PHE A 73 8.53 15.64 -6.26
C PHE A 73 7.67 16.88 -6.02
N LEU A 74 6.89 16.92 -4.93
CA LEU A 74 6.00 18.05 -4.62
C LEU A 74 6.77 19.27 -4.09
N SER A 75 7.93 19.08 -3.47
CA SER A 75 8.79 20.17 -3.00
C SER A 75 9.65 20.78 -4.13
N GLY A 76 9.75 20.11 -5.29
CA GLY A 76 10.48 20.60 -6.47
C GLY A 76 9.64 21.42 -7.44
N GLY A 77 8.32 21.51 -7.23
CA GLY A 77 7.43 22.41 -7.97
C GLY A 77 7.34 23.77 -7.28
N GLY A 78 8.43 24.54 -7.37
CA GLY A 78 8.50 25.96 -6.97
C GLY A 78 8.72 26.84 -8.18
#